data_AF-A0A9W8MRF9-F1
#
_entry.id   AF-A0A9W8MRF9-F1
#
_cell.length_a   1.000
_cell.length_b   1.000
_cell.length_c   1.000
_cell.angle_alpha   90.00
_cell.angle_beta   90.00
_cell.angle_gamma   90.00
#
_symmetry.space_group_name_H-M   'P 1'
#
loop_
_entity.id
_entity.type
_entity.pdbx_description
1 polymer ?
#
loop_
_entity_poly.entity_id
_entity_poly.type
_entity_poly.pdbx_seq_one_letter_code
_entity_poly.pdbx_strand_id
1 'polypeptide(L)'
;MAPEIDSDLNKWEWDVLENDWTGDPLVGADPSKTNQEPLHRSDERLSKVENNLRDAIQRIEASPPSNIRPHTLPTLLLRHAEVLEHFGTQSVQTAIDEYERAWSSFTDPIHKAFIAWKLGNANSRLDRDFAAREWWSRSVQLCQSSDSGHHSVIPKSPLTQRILFSTLVSQSAHLAQSGKLKEAQNLEESTLALLRSIQSPATIASATPPESLHFLYLLQRSSLLSIHLAEVLHAQKRPAYTSVQWLTSAAESSERVARALTIPQLHSTNSDQQNLSGQLRNTEKLLPSYSSSKSMNIAASELLKDARRTAADAWNLMGILHETQEGTKSRTALNCFEHATRWASTGNKDDNRSNASPADYILESDWNIYWDNYERVKSALEKSDEK
;
A
#
# COMPACT_ATOMS: atom_id res chain seq x y z
N MET A 1 -22.72 0.63 31.86
CA MET A 1 -21.55 -0.19 31.48
C MET A 1 -20.56 0.75 30.82
N ALA A 2 -19.46 1.08 31.51
CA ALA A 2 -18.36 1.80 30.86
C ALA A 2 -17.71 0.83 29.87
N PRO A 3 -17.37 1.26 28.64
CA PRO A 3 -16.59 0.41 27.75
C PRO A 3 -15.27 0.08 28.46
N GLU A 4 -14.93 -1.20 28.57
CA GLU A 4 -13.58 -1.62 28.94
C GLU A 4 -12.64 -1.10 27.85
N ILE A 5 -11.93 -0.02 28.14
CA ILE A 5 -10.88 0.51 27.27
C ILE A 5 -9.68 -0.37 27.53
N ASP A 6 -9.51 -1.40 26.70
CA ASP A 6 -8.33 -2.24 26.68
C ASP A 6 -7.11 -1.38 26.35
N SER A 7 -6.27 -1.12 27.35
CA SER A 7 -5.06 -0.30 27.20
C SER A 7 -4.08 -0.89 26.18
N ASP A 8 -4.14 -2.20 25.92
CA ASP A 8 -3.29 -2.85 24.94
C ASP A 8 -3.74 -2.55 23.51
N LEU A 9 -5.03 -2.32 23.26
CA LEU A 9 -5.53 -1.89 21.93
C LEU A 9 -5.07 -0.47 21.57
N ASN A 10 -5.04 0.45 22.55
CA ASN A 10 -4.53 1.80 22.33
C ASN A 10 -3.06 1.83 21.92
N LYS A 11 -2.26 0.82 22.29
CA LYS A 11 -0.86 0.72 21.84
C LYS A 11 -0.74 0.54 20.32
N TRP A 12 -1.76 -0.04 19.69
CA TRP A 12 -1.72 -0.41 18.27
C TRP A 12 -2.49 0.53 17.35
N GLU A 13 -3.21 1.54 17.90
CA GLU A 13 -3.93 2.64 17.22
C GLU A 13 -4.04 2.47 15.70
N TRP A 14 -4.88 1.53 15.28
CA TRP A 14 -5.21 1.32 13.87
C TRP A 14 -6.15 2.41 13.38
N ASP A 15 -7.06 2.88 14.23
CA ASP A 15 -8.06 3.92 13.98
C ASP A 15 -7.48 5.25 13.44
N VAL A 16 -6.26 5.60 13.82
CA VAL A 16 -5.56 6.81 13.32
C VAL A 16 -5.19 6.66 11.85
N LEU A 17 -4.83 5.45 11.41
CA LEU A 17 -4.40 5.15 10.04
C LEU A 17 -5.49 4.46 9.19
N GLU A 18 -6.59 4.03 9.79
CA GLU A 18 -7.63 3.20 9.16
C GLU A 18 -8.19 3.76 7.83
N ASN A 19 -8.07 5.06 7.60
CA ASN A 19 -8.61 5.72 6.40
C ASN A 19 -7.60 5.92 5.27
N ASP A 20 -6.30 5.68 5.47
CA ASP A 20 -5.24 6.11 4.55
C ASP A 20 -4.47 4.99 3.85
N TRP A 21 -4.92 3.75 4.05
CA TRP A 21 -4.33 2.60 3.37
C TRP A 21 -4.60 2.54 1.87
N THR A 22 -5.56 3.32 1.38
CA THR A 22 -5.93 3.42 -0.05
C THR A 22 -5.00 4.32 -0.86
N GLY A 23 -4.01 4.95 -0.22
CA GLY A 23 -3.04 5.80 -0.89
C GLY A 23 -2.11 4.98 -1.78
N ASP A 24 -2.56 4.63 -2.97
CA ASP A 24 -1.73 4.15 -4.07
C ASP A 24 -0.68 5.22 -4.40
N PRO A 25 0.59 5.04 -4.01
CA PRO A 25 1.63 6.02 -4.31
C PRO A 25 2.04 5.95 -5.79
N LEU A 26 1.59 4.94 -6.54
CA LEU A 26 1.90 4.72 -7.95
C LEU A 26 0.89 5.38 -8.90
N VAL A 27 -0.20 5.99 -8.40
CA VAL A 27 -0.93 7.00 -9.19
C VAL A 27 -0.13 8.31 -9.19
N GLY A 28 1.05 8.27 -9.81
CA GLY A 28 1.52 9.43 -10.53
C GLY A 28 0.41 9.77 -11.51
N ALA A 29 -0.19 10.95 -11.34
CA ALA A 29 -1.17 11.45 -12.29
C ALA A 29 -0.49 11.51 -13.65
N ASP A 30 -0.68 10.49 -14.50
CA ASP A 30 -0.35 10.59 -15.90
C ASP A 30 -1.24 11.70 -16.47
N PRO A 31 -0.72 12.90 -16.76
CA PRO A 31 -1.55 14.02 -17.20
C PRO A 31 -2.17 13.75 -18.58
N SER A 32 -1.77 12.66 -19.26
CA SER A 32 -2.26 12.27 -20.57
C SER A 32 -3.51 11.38 -20.56
N LYS A 33 -4.03 10.97 -19.39
CA LYS A 33 -5.22 10.09 -19.29
C LYS A 33 -6.35 10.71 -18.48
N THR A 34 -6.97 11.76 -19.03
CA THR A 34 -8.07 12.51 -18.39
C THR A 34 -9.47 11.93 -18.64
N ASN A 35 -9.64 10.73 -19.21
CA ASN A 35 -10.93 10.26 -19.71
C ASN A 35 -11.27 8.78 -19.45
N GLN A 36 -11.00 8.25 -18.24
CA GLN A 36 -11.53 6.93 -17.87
C GLN A 36 -12.44 7.03 -16.64
N GLU A 37 -13.75 7.12 -16.90
CA GLU A 37 -14.80 6.63 -15.98
C GLU A 37 -14.76 5.09 -16.02
N PRO A 38 -14.80 4.39 -14.87
CA PRO A 38 -16.03 4.26 -14.08
C PRO A 38 -15.80 4.25 -12.55
N LEU A 39 -15.99 5.40 -11.90
CA LEU A 39 -15.96 5.58 -10.42
C LEU A 39 -17.33 6.03 -9.84
N HIS A 40 -18.36 6.06 -10.68
CA HIS A 40 -19.57 6.86 -10.43
C HIS A 40 -20.37 6.49 -9.16
N ARG A 41 -20.22 5.28 -8.61
CA ARG A 41 -20.95 4.83 -7.41
C ARG A 41 -20.20 5.08 -6.10
N SER A 42 -18.87 5.09 -6.10
CA SER A 42 -18.06 5.52 -4.95
C SER A 42 -18.21 7.03 -4.71
N ASP A 43 -18.43 7.78 -5.78
CA ASP A 43 -18.47 9.24 -5.75
C ASP A 43 -19.66 9.80 -4.96
N GLU A 44 -20.84 9.17 -5.01
CA GLU A 44 -22.00 9.66 -4.26
C GLU A 44 -21.80 9.53 -2.74
N ARG A 45 -21.22 8.40 -2.31
CA ARG A 45 -20.92 8.18 -0.88
C ARG A 45 -19.83 9.14 -0.40
N LEU A 46 -18.75 9.29 -1.18
CA LEU A 46 -17.66 10.22 -0.85
C LEU A 46 -18.17 11.67 -0.83
N SER A 47 -18.99 12.08 -1.80
CA SER A 47 -19.63 13.40 -1.84
C SER A 47 -20.52 13.66 -0.63
N LYS A 48 -21.26 12.65 -0.17
CA LYS A 48 -22.06 12.78 1.05
C LYS A 48 -21.19 12.93 2.30
N VAL A 49 -20.10 12.18 2.39
CA VAL A 49 -19.15 12.29 3.52
C VAL A 49 -18.48 13.66 3.51
N GLU A 50 -18.04 14.15 2.36
CA GLU A 50 -17.43 15.46 2.18
C GLU A 50 -18.36 16.59 2.66
N ASN A 51 -19.61 16.62 2.16
CA ASN A 51 -20.59 17.63 2.57
C ASN A 51 -20.86 17.60 4.08
N ASN A 52 -20.99 16.41 4.68
CA ASN A 52 -21.20 16.27 6.12
C ASN A 52 -19.99 16.78 6.94
N LEU A 53 -18.77 16.51 6.48
CA LEU A 53 -17.54 16.98 7.14
C LEU A 53 -17.42 18.51 7.03
N ARG A 54 -17.67 19.07 5.85
CA ARG A 54 -17.68 20.50 5.61
C ARG A 54 -18.69 21.23 6.52
N ASP A 55 -19.93 20.73 6.59
CA ASP A 55 -20.96 21.29 7.47
C ASP A 55 -20.58 21.19 8.96
N ALA A 56 -19.96 20.07 9.36
CA ALA A 56 -19.49 19.88 10.73
C ALA A 56 -18.37 20.86 11.10
N ILE A 57 -17.40 21.07 10.20
CA ILE A 57 -16.31 22.04 10.36
C ILE A 57 -16.90 23.45 10.54
N GLN A 58 -17.80 23.87 9.65
CA GLN A 58 -18.44 25.20 9.72
C GLN A 58 -19.19 25.43 11.05
N ARG A 59 -19.92 24.42 11.53
CA ARG A 59 -20.65 24.51 12.81
C ARG A 59 -19.70 24.62 14.01
N ILE A 60 -18.58 23.90 13.97
CA ILE A 60 -17.56 23.95 15.02
C ILE A 60 -16.86 25.31 15.02
N GLU A 61 -16.49 25.84 13.86
CA GLU A 61 -15.86 27.16 13.75
C GLU A 61 -16.77 28.30 14.21
N ALA A 62 -18.08 28.18 13.98
CA ALA A 62 -19.07 29.15 14.45
C ALA A 62 -19.36 29.04 15.97
N SER A 63 -18.92 27.97 16.63
CA SER A 63 -19.19 27.72 18.03
C SER A 63 -18.13 28.35 18.95
N PRO A 64 -18.49 28.79 20.16
CA PRO A 64 -17.52 29.36 21.09
C PRO A 64 -16.48 28.30 21.52
N PRO A 65 -15.18 28.64 21.62
CA PRO A 65 -14.10 27.69 21.93
C PRO A 65 -14.29 26.89 23.22
N SER A 66 -15.01 27.45 24.21
CA SER A 66 -15.28 26.80 25.50
C SER A 66 -16.10 25.52 25.40
N ASN A 67 -16.84 25.33 24.30
CA ASN A 67 -17.78 24.21 24.15
C ASN A 67 -17.20 23.06 23.32
N ILE A 68 -15.98 23.22 22.78
CA ILE A 68 -15.39 22.31 21.80
C ILE A 68 -14.14 21.69 22.42
N ARG A 69 -14.01 20.36 22.31
CA ARG A 69 -12.79 19.70 22.76
C ARG A 69 -11.64 20.12 21.83
N PRO A 70 -10.43 20.41 22.35
CA PRO A 70 -9.32 20.94 21.55
C PRO A 70 -8.96 20.12 20.30
N HIS A 71 -9.18 18.80 20.34
CA HIS A 71 -8.85 17.90 19.23
C HIS A 71 -9.98 17.72 18.20
N THR A 72 -11.20 18.17 18.47
CA THR A 72 -12.33 17.89 17.57
C THR A 72 -12.16 18.56 16.21
N LEU A 73 -11.87 19.87 16.19
CA LEU A 73 -11.66 20.59 14.94
C LEU A 73 -10.50 20.00 14.11
N PRO A 74 -9.28 19.82 14.65
CA PRO A 74 -8.18 19.31 13.84
C PRO A 74 -8.37 17.87 13.37
N THR A 75 -9.09 17.02 14.11
CA THR A 75 -9.49 15.71 13.61
C THR A 75 -10.48 15.81 12.45
N LEU A 76 -11.46 16.71 12.49
CA LEU A 76 -12.37 16.91 11.36
C LEU A 76 -11.65 17.45 10.12
N LEU A 77 -10.76 18.43 10.29
CA LEU A 77 -9.93 18.97 9.20
C LEU A 77 -9.09 17.85 8.56
N LEU A 78 -8.44 17.02 9.38
CA LEU A 78 -7.66 15.87 8.91
C LEU A 78 -8.51 14.90 8.08
N ARG A 79 -9.70 14.51 8.58
CA ARG A 79 -10.62 13.62 7.85
C ARG A 79 -11.16 14.25 6.57
N HIS A 80 -11.42 15.56 6.59
CA HIS A 80 -11.89 16.29 5.42
C HIS A 80 -10.81 16.34 4.34
N ALA A 81 -9.56 16.61 4.72
CA ALA A 81 -8.42 16.57 3.81
C ALA A 81 -8.23 15.17 3.18
N GLU A 82 -8.33 14.09 3.98
CA GLU A 82 -8.28 12.70 3.49
C GLU A 82 -9.36 12.45 2.42
N VAL A 83 -10.59 12.90 2.66
CA VAL A 83 -11.71 12.76 1.71
C VAL A 83 -11.46 13.60 0.44
N LEU A 84 -10.94 14.83 0.58
CA LEU A 84 -10.61 15.70 -0.55
C LEU A 84 -9.53 15.09 -1.46
N GLU A 85 -8.55 14.37 -0.91
CA GLU A 85 -7.52 13.69 -1.73
C GLU A 85 -8.10 12.64 -2.69
N HIS A 86 -9.25 12.05 -2.35
CA HIS A 86 -9.96 11.05 -3.17
C HIS A 86 -10.73 11.69 -4.34
N PHE A 87 -11.01 12.99 -4.33
CA PHE A 87 -11.64 13.70 -5.46
C PHE A 87 -10.65 14.04 -6.59
N GLY A 88 -9.39 13.63 -6.48
CA GLY A 88 -8.37 13.86 -7.50
C GLY A 88 -7.69 15.22 -7.40
N THR A 89 -6.89 15.55 -8.42
CA THR A 89 -5.92 16.66 -8.42
C THR A 89 -6.55 18.04 -8.19
N GLN A 90 -7.81 18.24 -8.62
CA GLN A 90 -8.53 19.51 -8.46
C GLN A 90 -8.78 19.88 -6.99
N SER A 91 -8.90 18.88 -6.11
CA SER A 91 -9.20 19.06 -4.69
C SER A 91 -7.94 19.01 -3.80
N VAL A 92 -6.78 18.64 -4.36
CA VAL A 92 -5.54 18.45 -3.58
C VAL A 92 -5.07 19.76 -2.94
N GLN A 93 -5.24 20.92 -3.58
CA GLN A 93 -4.87 22.19 -2.97
C GLN A 93 -5.70 22.46 -1.71
N THR A 94 -7.01 22.25 -1.77
CA THR A 94 -7.89 22.39 -0.60
C THR A 94 -7.50 21.38 0.49
N ALA A 95 -7.15 20.15 0.12
CA ALA A 95 -6.66 19.15 1.08
C ALA A 95 -5.37 19.62 1.79
N ILE A 96 -4.42 20.23 1.07
CA ILE A 96 -3.21 20.81 1.65
C ILE A 96 -3.57 21.90 2.67
N ASP A 97 -4.45 22.82 2.31
CA ASP A 97 -4.86 23.92 3.20
C ASP A 97 -5.47 23.35 4.50
N GLU A 98 -6.34 22.34 4.39
CA GLU A 98 -6.95 21.66 5.54
C GLU A 98 -5.93 20.90 6.41
N TYR A 99 -4.95 20.22 5.79
CA TYR A 99 -3.85 19.59 6.51
C TYR A 99 -2.96 20.60 7.24
N GLU A 100 -2.63 21.74 6.64
CA GLU A 100 -1.81 22.78 7.29
C GLU A 100 -2.54 23.41 8.49
N ARG A 101 -3.86 23.59 8.38
CA ARG A 101 -4.72 24.02 9.48
C ARG A 101 -4.75 22.98 10.61
N ALA A 102 -4.87 21.69 10.28
CA ALA A 102 -4.80 20.60 11.25
C ALA A 102 -3.41 20.53 11.94
N TRP A 103 -2.33 20.62 11.16
CA TRP A 103 -0.94 20.63 11.65
C TRP A 103 -0.69 21.73 12.68
N SER A 104 -1.20 22.94 12.41
CA SER A 104 -1.04 24.11 13.29
C SER A 104 -1.79 23.94 14.62
N SER A 105 -2.82 23.09 14.63
CA SER A 105 -3.72 22.90 15.77
C SER A 105 -3.34 21.69 16.65
N PHE A 106 -2.78 20.62 16.07
CA PHE A 106 -2.28 19.49 16.85
C PHE A 106 -1.03 19.87 17.65
N THR A 107 -0.89 19.33 18.85
CA THR A 107 0.32 19.45 19.68
C THR A 107 1.10 18.15 19.78
N ASP A 108 0.41 17.02 19.62
CA ASP A 108 1.01 15.69 19.67
C ASP A 108 1.99 15.46 18.50
N PRO A 109 3.26 15.08 18.77
CA PRO A 109 4.24 14.82 17.73
C PRO A 109 3.86 13.71 16.76
N ILE A 110 3.12 12.68 17.20
CA ILE A 110 2.75 11.55 16.33
C ILE A 110 1.72 11.99 15.28
N HIS A 111 0.66 12.70 15.70
CA HIS A 111 -0.30 13.30 14.77
C HIS A 111 0.36 14.29 13.82
N LYS A 112 1.31 15.10 14.30
CA LYS A 112 2.11 15.96 13.42
C LYS A 112 2.88 15.14 12.40
N ALA A 113 3.61 14.10 12.81
CA ALA A 113 4.39 13.27 11.89
C ALA A 113 3.51 12.72 10.76
N PHE A 114 2.33 12.21 11.12
CA PHE A 114 1.33 11.74 10.17
C PHE A 114 0.88 12.84 9.19
N ILE A 115 0.51 14.03 9.68
CA ILE A 115 0.09 15.14 8.82
C ILE A 115 1.23 15.63 7.92
N ALA A 116 2.47 15.68 8.42
CA ALA A 116 3.64 16.00 7.61
C ALA A 116 3.87 14.98 6.49
N TRP A 117 3.67 13.69 6.75
CA TRP A 117 3.72 12.67 5.71
C TRP A 117 2.67 12.93 4.62
N LYS A 118 1.42 13.20 5.01
CA LYS A 118 0.31 13.50 4.09
C LYS A 118 0.55 14.76 3.27
N LEU A 119 1.01 15.84 3.92
CA LEU A 119 1.41 17.08 3.23
C LEU A 119 2.53 16.83 2.22
N GLY A 120 3.49 15.96 2.53
CA GLY A 120 4.53 15.56 1.60
C GLY A 120 3.96 14.91 0.33
N ASN A 121 3.04 13.95 0.50
CA ASN A 121 2.38 13.25 -0.61
C ASN A 121 1.52 14.22 -1.44
N ALA A 122 0.71 15.05 -0.79
CA ALA A 122 -0.16 16.02 -1.46
C ALA A 122 0.66 17.05 -2.27
N ASN A 123 1.77 17.56 -1.72
CA ASN A 123 2.67 18.46 -2.45
C ASN A 123 3.35 17.77 -3.63
N SER A 124 3.75 16.50 -3.50
CA SER A 124 4.34 15.75 -4.61
C SER A 124 3.37 15.58 -5.78
N ARG A 125 2.07 15.40 -5.53
CA ARG A 125 1.02 15.30 -6.56
C ARG A 125 0.77 16.61 -7.33
N LEU A 126 1.25 17.74 -6.80
CA LEU A 126 1.19 19.05 -7.43
C LEU A 126 2.56 19.50 -8.00
N ASP A 127 3.50 18.56 -8.17
CA ASP A 127 4.86 18.81 -8.65
C ASP A 127 5.63 19.83 -7.80
N ARG A 128 5.34 19.89 -6.48
CA ARG A 128 6.01 20.78 -5.52
C ARG A 128 7.16 20.06 -4.81
N ASP A 129 8.15 19.62 -5.59
CA ASP A 129 9.26 18.77 -5.14
C ASP A 129 10.00 19.25 -3.89
N PHE A 130 10.19 20.56 -3.76
CA PHE A 130 10.88 21.12 -2.59
C PHE A 130 10.01 21.00 -1.33
N ALA A 131 8.74 21.42 -1.42
CA ALA A 131 7.81 21.36 -0.30
C ALA A 131 7.53 19.92 0.14
N ALA A 132 7.39 18.99 -0.82
CA ALA A 132 7.22 17.57 -0.56
C ALA A 132 8.37 17.01 0.30
N ARG A 133 9.62 17.27 -0.11
CA ARG A 133 10.82 16.81 0.62
C ARG A 133 10.95 17.43 2.00
N GLU A 134 10.66 18.72 2.16
CA GLU A 134 10.65 19.39 3.46
C GLU A 134 9.65 18.74 4.42
N TRP A 135 8.43 18.47 3.95
CA TRP A 135 7.39 17.84 4.76
C TRP A 135 7.71 16.40 5.14
N TRP A 136 8.20 15.58 4.22
CA TRP A 136 8.64 14.22 4.57
C TRP A 136 9.83 14.24 5.53
N SER A 137 10.77 15.18 5.39
CA SER A 137 11.89 15.32 6.34
C SER A 137 11.39 15.63 7.75
N ARG A 138 10.40 16.52 7.89
CA ARG A 138 9.74 16.81 9.18
C ARG A 138 9.06 15.57 9.77
N SER A 139 8.36 14.77 8.94
CA SER A 139 7.75 13.50 9.38
C SER A 139 8.80 12.54 9.95
N VAL A 140 9.90 12.31 9.21
CA VAL A 140 11.00 11.45 9.66
C VAL A 140 11.61 11.95 10.98
N GLN A 141 11.86 13.27 11.09
CA GLN A 141 12.43 13.87 12.30
C GLN A 141 11.51 13.69 13.52
N LEU A 142 10.19 13.88 13.35
CA LEU A 142 9.21 13.68 14.41
C LEU A 142 9.11 12.21 14.83
N CYS A 143 9.29 11.27 13.89
CA CYS A 143 9.33 9.85 14.19
C CYS A 143 10.61 9.42 14.94
N GLN A 144 11.76 10.03 14.65
CA GLN A 144 13.07 9.54 15.14
C GLN A 144 13.50 10.06 16.51
N SER A 145 12.76 11.01 17.13
CA SER A 145 13.13 11.72 18.36
C SER A 145 14.47 12.47 18.25
N SER A 146 14.45 13.80 18.44
CA SER A 146 15.57 14.70 18.12
C SER A 146 16.86 14.50 18.91
N ASP A 147 16.86 13.68 19.97
CA ASP A 147 17.96 13.63 20.95
C ASP A 147 19.20 12.85 20.48
N SER A 148 19.11 12.07 19.39
CA SER A 148 20.16 11.08 19.10
C SER A 148 21.13 11.42 17.96
N GLY A 149 20.92 12.50 17.19
CA GLY A 149 21.86 12.94 16.12
C GLY A 149 22.19 11.90 15.02
N HIS A 150 21.66 10.68 15.14
CA HIS A 150 21.91 9.54 14.29
C HIS A 150 20.59 9.09 13.67
N HIS A 151 20.48 9.21 12.34
CA HIS A 151 19.28 8.92 11.54
C HIS A 151 18.91 7.43 11.43
N SER A 152 19.13 6.63 12.49
CA SER A 152 19.03 5.16 12.40
C SER A 152 18.30 4.50 13.58
N VAL A 153 17.64 5.28 14.44
CA VAL A 153 16.89 4.70 15.57
C VAL A 153 15.48 4.33 15.12
N ILE A 154 15.11 3.05 15.26
CA ILE A 154 13.73 2.59 15.05
C ILE A 154 12.86 3.11 16.20
N PRO A 155 11.75 3.81 15.91
CA PRO A 155 10.83 4.23 16.95
C PRO A 155 10.21 3.04 17.67
N LYS A 156 9.99 3.14 18.99
CA LYS A 156 9.42 2.06 19.80
C LYS A 156 7.92 1.84 19.57
N SER A 157 7.19 2.90 19.21
CA SER A 157 5.75 2.85 18.99
C SER A 157 5.43 2.23 17.63
N PRO A 158 4.54 1.21 17.56
CA PRO A 158 4.08 0.64 16.29
C PRO A 158 3.52 1.70 15.33
N LEU A 159 2.67 2.61 15.81
CA LEU A 159 2.10 3.68 14.99
C LEU A 159 3.21 4.57 14.38
N THR A 160 4.19 4.96 15.19
CA THR A 160 5.32 5.78 14.71
C THR A 160 6.19 5.03 13.71
N GLN A 161 6.40 3.71 13.88
CA GLN A 161 7.06 2.89 12.87
C GLN A 161 6.27 2.90 11.55
N ARG A 162 4.94 2.76 11.61
CA ARG A 162 4.11 2.76 10.40
C ARG A 162 4.21 4.07 9.63
N ILE A 163 4.12 5.21 10.32
CA ILE A 163 4.26 6.55 9.72
C ILE A 163 5.67 6.71 9.11
N LEU A 164 6.71 6.30 9.82
CA LEU A 164 8.10 6.39 9.34
C LEU A 164 8.27 5.61 8.03
N PHE A 165 7.88 4.33 8.00
CA PHE A 165 8.08 3.50 6.82
C PHE A 165 7.17 3.91 5.65
N SER A 166 5.96 4.42 5.90
CA SER A 166 5.16 5.04 4.84
C SER A 166 5.84 6.26 4.25
N THR A 167 6.43 7.12 5.09
CA THR A 167 7.14 8.32 4.65
C THR A 167 8.35 7.94 3.78
N LEU A 168 9.12 6.93 4.20
CA LEU A 168 10.30 6.46 3.46
C LEU A 168 9.92 5.81 2.11
N VAL A 169 8.80 5.06 2.07
CA VAL A 169 8.25 4.53 0.81
C VAL A 169 7.87 5.69 -0.13
N SER A 170 7.14 6.70 0.35
CA SER A 170 6.77 7.88 -0.45
C SER A 170 8.00 8.64 -0.97
N GLN A 171 9.01 8.85 -0.12
CA GLN A 171 10.27 9.48 -0.53
C GLN A 171 11.01 8.67 -1.60
N SER A 172 11.08 7.34 -1.45
CA SER A 172 11.76 6.46 -2.43
C SER A 172 11.13 6.54 -3.82
N ALA A 173 9.79 6.43 -3.90
CA ALA A 173 9.05 6.57 -5.14
C ALA A 173 9.30 7.94 -5.80
N HIS A 174 9.23 9.01 -5.03
CA HIS A 174 9.47 10.37 -5.53
C HIS A 174 10.89 10.55 -6.07
N LEU A 175 11.92 10.04 -5.36
CA LEU A 175 13.30 10.12 -5.81
C LEU A 175 13.52 9.34 -7.11
N ALA A 176 12.93 8.14 -7.22
CA ALA A 176 13.00 7.32 -8.43
C ALA A 176 12.33 8.02 -9.62
N GLN A 177 11.10 8.52 -9.44
CA GLN A 177 10.34 9.25 -10.47
C GLN A 177 11.03 10.55 -10.91
N SER A 178 11.72 11.23 -9.99
CA SER A 178 12.51 12.44 -10.29
C SER A 178 13.85 12.16 -10.96
N GLY A 179 14.16 10.89 -11.30
CA GLY A 179 15.42 10.49 -11.92
C GLY A 179 16.63 10.51 -10.97
N LYS A 180 16.44 10.70 -9.66
CA LYS A 180 17.50 10.68 -8.64
C LYS A 180 17.83 9.24 -8.20
N LEU A 181 18.11 8.39 -9.18
CA LEU A 181 18.20 6.94 -9.01
C LEU A 181 19.21 6.49 -7.94
N LYS A 182 20.33 7.21 -7.80
CA LYS A 182 21.35 6.87 -6.79
C LYS A 182 20.90 7.22 -5.37
N GLU A 183 20.20 8.34 -5.20
CA GLU A 183 19.62 8.72 -3.91
C GLU A 183 18.50 7.76 -3.52
N ALA A 184 17.64 7.40 -4.48
CA ALA A 184 16.58 6.39 -4.30
C ALA A 184 17.15 5.05 -3.83
N GLN A 185 18.15 4.51 -4.55
CA GLN A 185 18.82 3.26 -4.18
C GLN A 185 19.37 3.30 -2.74
N ASN A 186 20.11 4.37 -2.39
CA ASN A 186 20.68 4.49 -1.05
C ASN A 186 19.59 4.52 0.04
N LEU A 187 18.49 5.23 -0.22
CA LEU A 187 17.35 5.30 0.70
C LEU A 187 16.66 3.94 0.86
N GLU A 188 16.44 3.23 -0.24
CA GLU A 188 15.79 1.91 -0.26
C GLU A 188 16.63 0.86 0.47
N GLU A 189 17.92 0.76 0.15
CA GLU A 189 18.84 -0.19 0.79
C GLU A 189 18.97 0.07 2.31
N SER A 190 19.11 1.33 2.71
CA SER A 190 19.20 1.71 4.13
C SER A 190 17.87 1.48 4.87
N THR A 191 16.73 1.73 4.23
CA THR A 191 15.41 1.48 4.82
C THR A 191 15.13 -0.03 4.96
N LEU A 192 15.51 -0.83 3.96
CA LEU A 192 15.42 -2.29 4.05
C LEU A 192 16.32 -2.86 5.14
N ALA A 193 17.53 -2.31 5.32
CA ALA A 193 18.40 -2.67 6.43
C ALA A 193 17.76 -2.31 7.79
N LEU A 194 17.13 -1.14 7.89
CA LEU A 194 16.41 -0.71 9.08
C LEU A 194 15.23 -1.65 9.40
N LEU A 195 14.38 -1.98 8.42
CA LEU A 195 13.27 -2.92 8.58
C LEU A 195 13.73 -4.30 9.07
N ARG A 196 14.84 -4.83 8.54
CA ARG A 196 15.43 -6.11 8.97
C ARG A 196 15.96 -6.11 10.39
N SER A 197 16.27 -4.93 10.94
CA SER A 197 16.73 -4.81 12.33
C SER A 197 15.59 -4.79 13.35
N ILE A 198 14.33 -4.70 12.91
CA ILE A 198 13.16 -4.82 13.79
C ILE A 198 13.02 -6.29 14.22
N GLN A 199 12.88 -6.52 15.52
CA GLN A 199 12.70 -7.86 16.07
C GLN A 199 11.33 -8.42 15.65
N SER A 200 11.33 -9.42 14.78
CA SER A 200 10.13 -10.18 14.43
C SER A 200 9.70 -11.11 15.57
N PRO A 201 8.39 -11.39 15.73
CA PRO A 201 7.94 -12.40 16.66
C PRO A 201 8.44 -13.77 16.19
N ALA A 202 8.72 -14.68 17.13
CA ALA A 202 9.26 -16.00 16.81
C ALA A 202 8.37 -16.76 15.82
N THR A 203 7.05 -16.62 15.95
CA THR A 203 6.07 -17.06 14.97
C THR A 203 4.91 -16.05 14.91
N ILE A 204 4.24 -15.94 13.76
CA ILE A 204 3.01 -15.13 13.65
C ILE A 204 1.92 -15.71 14.57
N ALA A 205 1.86 -17.04 14.73
CA ALA A 205 0.88 -17.70 15.58
C ALA A 205 1.05 -17.39 17.09
N SER A 206 2.25 -17.00 17.53
CA SER A 206 2.51 -16.63 18.92
C SER A 206 2.22 -15.16 19.24
N ALA A 207 2.07 -14.31 18.23
CA ALA A 207 1.80 -12.89 18.41
C ALA A 207 0.29 -12.64 18.59
N THR A 208 -0.07 -11.58 19.30
CA THR A 208 -1.47 -11.14 19.37
C THR A 208 -1.97 -10.71 17.97
N PRO A 209 -3.28 -10.71 17.68
CA PRO A 209 -3.76 -10.28 16.37
C PRO A 209 -3.33 -8.85 15.97
N PRO A 210 -3.41 -7.82 16.84
CA PRO A 210 -2.94 -6.46 16.49
C PRO A 210 -1.43 -6.41 16.23
N GLU A 211 -0.64 -7.16 17.01
CA GLU A 211 0.80 -7.27 16.85
C GLU A 211 1.17 -7.96 15.54
N SER A 212 0.51 -9.08 15.24
CA SER A 212 0.66 -9.81 13.98
C SER A 212 0.34 -8.91 12.79
N LEU A 213 -0.77 -8.18 12.84
CA LEU A 213 -1.16 -7.25 11.78
C LEU A 213 -0.11 -6.15 11.55
N HIS A 214 0.52 -5.66 12.62
CA HIS A 214 1.60 -4.68 12.54
C HIS A 214 2.86 -5.26 11.87
N PHE A 215 3.26 -6.47 12.24
CA PHE A 215 4.41 -7.13 11.60
C PHE A 215 4.15 -7.43 10.13
N LEU A 216 2.92 -7.84 9.78
CA LEU A 216 2.51 -8.04 8.39
C LEU A 216 2.54 -6.74 7.59
N TYR A 217 2.14 -5.62 8.21
CA TYR A 217 2.28 -4.30 7.60
C TYR A 217 3.73 -3.95 7.30
N LEU A 218 4.64 -4.12 8.27
CA LEU A 218 6.07 -3.82 8.06
C LEU A 218 6.69 -4.71 6.98
N LEU A 219 6.31 -5.99 6.95
CA LEU A 219 6.73 -6.93 5.90
C LEU A 219 6.25 -6.45 4.53
N GLN A 220 5.00 -5.98 4.43
CA GLN A 220 4.45 -5.46 3.19
C GLN A 220 5.17 -4.17 2.73
N ARG A 221 5.53 -3.26 3.65
CA ARG A 221 6.36 -2.08 3.30
C ARG A 221 7.75 -2.48 2.80
N SER A 222 8.32 -3.57 3.33
CA SER A 222 9.57 -4.15 2.82
C SER A 222 9.41 -4.68 1.39
N SER A 223 8.27 -5.30 1.05
CA SER A 223 8.00 -5.76 -0.32
C SER A 223 7.94 -4.60 -1.30
N LEU A 224 7.22 -3.52 -0.97
CA LEU A 224 7.12 -2.32 -1.82
C LEU A 224 8.50 -1.69 -2.08
N LEU A 225 9.32 -1.51 -1.04
CA LEU A 225 10.70 -1.02 -1.20
C LEU A 225 11.57 -1.94 -2.06
N SER A 226 11.30 -3.25 -2.02
CA SER A 226 12.02 -4.22 -2.86
C SER A 226 11.63 -4.08 -4.34
N ILE A 227 10.37 -3.76 -4.65
CA ILE A 227 9.94 -3.40 -6.00
C ILE A 227 10.65 -2.12 -6.45
N HIS A 228 10.58 -1.04 -5.66
CA HIS A 228 11.23 0.23 -6.00
C HIS A 228 12.73 0.03 -6.28
N LEU A 229 13.43 -0.72 -5.42
CA LEU A 229 14.85 -1.03 -5.62
C LEU A 229 15.10 -1.84 -6.89
N ALA A 230 14.25 -2.81 -7.21
CA ALA A 230 14.37 -3.56 -8.45
C ALA A 230 14.24 -2.66 -9.69
N GLU A 231 13.28 -1.73 -9.68
CA GLU A 231 13.04 -0.76 -10.75
C GLU A 231 14.19 0.25 -10.87
N VAL A 232 14.66 0.80 -9.74
CA VAL A 232 15.82 1.71 -9.70
C VAL A 232 17.07 1.04 -10.24
N LEU A 233 17.36 -0.21 -9.84
CA LEU A 233 18.50 -0.97 -10.35
C LEU A 233 18.35 -1.24 -11.86
N HIS A 234 17.15 -1.54 -12.32
CA HIS A 234 16.87 -1.73 -13.75
C HIS A 234 17.09 -0.42 -14.53
N ALA A 235 16.57 0.71 -14.05
CA ALA A 235 16.73 2.04 -14.64
C ALA A 235 18.20 2.49 -14.69
N GLN A 236 19.00 2.08 -13.69
CA GLN A 236 20.45 2.26 -13.68
C GLN A 236 21.22 1.32 -14.62
N LYS A 237 20.51 0.48 -15.40
CA LYS A 237 21.09 -0.53 -16.31
C LYS A 237 21.96 -1.56 -15.60
N ARG A 238 21.62 -1.93 -14.36
CA ARG A 238 22.24 -3.05 -13.66
C ARG A 238 21.82 -4.38 -14.30
N PRO A 239 22.59 -5.46 -14.09
CA PRO A 239 22.20 -6.77 -14.58
C PRO A 239 20.80 -7.16 -14.11
N ALA A 240 19.93 -7.56 -15.04
CA ALA A 240 18.52 -7.79 -14.74
C ALA A 240 18.28 -8.92 -13.72
N TYR A 241 19.21 -9.87 -13.54
CA TYR A 241 19.10 -10.87 -12.47
C TYR A 241 19.04 -10.24 -11.07
N THR A 242 19.66 -9.07 -10.86
CA THR A 242 19.60 -8.36 -9.57
C THR A 242 18.20 -7.82 -9.32
N SER A 243 17.56 -7.22 -10.32
CA SER A 243 16.16 -6.79 -10.24
C SER A 243 15.22 -7.98 -10.02
N VAL A 244 15.42 -9.10 -10.75
CA VAL A 244 14.62 -10.33 -10.57
C VAL A 244 14.72 -10.86 -9.13
N GLN A 245 15.90 -10.84 -8.50
CA GLN A 245 16.06 -11.28 -7.11
C GLN A 245 15.21 -10.46 -6.13
N TRP A 246 15.19 -9.14 -6.29
CA TRP A 246 14.40 -8.24 -5.45
C TRP A 246 12.89 -8.40 -5.71
N LEU A 247 12.48 -8.52 -6.98
CA LEU A 247 11.08 -8.78 -7.33
C LEU A 247 10.60 -10.14 -6.82
N THR A 248 11.45 -11.19 -6.86
CA THR A 248 11.13 -12.51 -6.29
C THR A 248 10.87 -12.37 -4.79
N SER A 249 11.76 -11.66 -4.08
CA SER A 249 11.63 -11.42 -2.64
C SER A 249 10.36 -10.61 -2.30
N ALA A 250 10.02 -9.61 -3.12
CA ALA A 250 8.80 -8.82 -2.98
C ALA A 250 7.54 -9.68 -3.17
N ALA A 251 7.48 -10.44 -4.26
CA ALA A 251 6.38 -11.34 -4.58
C ALA A 251 6.16 -12.32 -3.42
N GLU A 252 7.16 -13.12 -3.06
CA GLU A 252 7.05 -14.14 -2.01
C GLU A 252 6.63 -13.56 -0.65
N SER A 253 7.15 -12.39 -0.29
CA SER A 253 6.83 -11.72 0.97
C SER A 253 5.40 -11.21 0.99
N SER A 254 4.93 -10.59 -0.09
CA SER A 254 3.54 -10.12 -0.20
C SER A 254 2.55 -11.28 -0.30
N GLU A 255 2.90 -12.37 -0.98
CA GLU A 255 2.08 -13.59 -0.95
C GLU A 255 1.97 -14.14 0.47
N ARG A 256 3.07 -14.13 1.25
CA ARG A 256 3.06 -14.56 2.65
C ARG A 256 2.15 -13.67 3.50
N VAL A 257 2.15 -12.35 3.27
CA VAL A 257 1.24 -11.42 3.94
C VAL A 257 -0.21 -11.77 3.63
N ALA A 258 -0.55 -11.93 2.34
CA ALA A 258 -1.90 -12.29 1.93
C ALA A 258 -2.37 -13.60 2.58
N ARG A 259 -1.52 -14.65 2.58
CA ARG A 259 -1.78 -15.94 3.25
C ARG A 259 -2.01 -15.82 4.74
N ALA A 260 -1.23 -14.96 5.41
CA ALA A 260 -1.31 -14.79 6.85
C ALA A 260 -2.58 -14.03 7.28
N LEU A 261 -3.22 -13.30 6.37
CA LEU A 261 -4.47 -12.57 6.62
C LEU A 261 -5.72 -13.39 6.30
N THR A 262 -5.60 -14.44 5.51
CA THR A 262 -6.72 -15.26 5.05
C THR A 262 -6.76 -16.63 5.70
N ILE A 263 -7.95 -17.24 5.71
CA ILE A 263 -8.09 -18.65 6.07
C ILE A 263 -7.69 -19.47 4.84
N PRO A 264 -6.68 -20.36 4.90
CA PRO A 264 -6.47 -21.35 3.85
C PRO A 264 -7.73 -22.19 3.78
N GLN A 265 -8.47 -22.13 2.67
CA GLN A 265 -9.57 -23.07 2.46
C GLN A 265 -8.95 -24.46 2.24
N LEU A 266 -8.77 -25.19 3.34
CA LEU A 266 -8.50 -26.62 3.34
C LEU A 266 -9.74 -27.29 2.76
N HIS A 267 -9.83 -27.33 1.43
CA HIS A 267 -10.82 -28.19 0.81
C HIS A 267 -10.49 -29.62 1.20
N SER A 268 -11.44 -30.19 1.96
CA SER A 268 -11.53 -31.59 2.31
C SER A 268 -11.19 -32.46 1.11
N THR A 269 -10.08 -33.18 1.25
CA THR A 269 -9.67 -34.40 0.56
C THR A 269 -10.76 -35.07 -0.28
N ASN A 270 -10.54 -35.15 -1.59
CA ASN A 270 -10.68 -36.38 -2.38
C ASN A 270 -10.18 -36.13 -3.80
N SER A 271 -8.87 -36.00 -3.97
CA SER A 271 -8.18 -36.41 -5.20
C SER A 271 -6.67 -36.35 -4.95
N ASP A 272 -6.06 -37.52 -4.99
CA ASP A 272 -4.62 -37.70 -5.03
C ASP A 272 -4.05 -36.94 -6.23
N GLN A 273 -3.47 -35.77 -6.00
CA GLN A 273 -2.40 -35.24 -6.84
C GLN A 273 -1.57 -34.21 -6.06
N GLN A 274 -0.41 -34.68 -5.62
CA GLN A 274 0.63 -33.98 -4.87
C GLN A 274 1.37 -32.92 -5.70
N ASN A 275 0.67 -31.97 -6.31
CA ASN A 275 1.30 -30.73 -6.77
C ASN A 275 1.07 -29.65 -5.71
N LEU A 276 1.97 -29.66 -4.72
CA LEU A 276 2.09 -28.80 -3.54
C LEU A 276 2.31 -27.30 -3.81
N SER A 277 1.89 -26.78 -4.96
CA SER A 277 1.72 -25.34 -5.14
C SER A 277 0.33 -24.96 -4.60
N GLY A 278 0.27 -24.71 -3.29
CA GLY A 278 -0.92 -24.23 -2.58
C GLY A 278 -1.51 -22.99 -3.27
N GLN A 279 -2.57 -23.22 -4.03
CA GLN A 279 -3.27 -22.18 -4.77
C GLN A 279 -4.24 -21.48 -3.84
N LEU A 280 -3.89 -20.27 -3.42
CA LEU A 280 -4.82 -19.38 -2.73
C LEU A 280 -5.87 -18.92 -3.72
N ARG A 281 -7.12 -18.88 -3.26
CA ARG A 281 -8.23 -18.36 -4.05
C ARG A 281 -8.45 -16.89 -3.68
N ASN A 282 -8.68 -16.02 -4.66
CA ASN A 282 -8.95 -14.60 -4.38
C ASN A 282 -10.28 -14.36 -3.65
N THR A 283 -11.11 -15.40 -3.52
CA THR A 283 -12.35 -15.43 -2.73
C THR A 283 -12.12 -15.68 -1.24
N GLU A 284 -10.87 -15.80 -0.81
CA GLU A 284 -10.55 -16.01 0.59
C GLU A 284 -10.98 -14.82 1.46
N LYS A 285 -11.72 -15.15 2.51
CA LYS A 285 -12.16 -14.21 3.54
C LYS A 285 -11.03 -13.99 4.54
N LEU A 286 -10.95 -12.78 5.08
CA LEU A 286 -10.08 -12.46 6.20
C LEU A 286 -10.30 -13.43 7.37
N LEU A 287 -9.24 -13.70 8.14
CA LEU A 287 -9.33 -14.47 9.37
C LEU A 287 -10.40 -13.87 10.31
N PRO A 288 -11.13 -14.70 11.09
CA PRO A 288 -12.19 -14.21 11.97
C PRO A 288 -11.68 -13.22 13.02
N SER A 289 -10.43 -13.38 13.46
CA SER A 289 -9.74 -12.47 14.38
C SER A 289 -9.65 -11.03 13.86
N TYR A 290 -9.54 -10.84 12.54
CA TYR A 290 -9.48 -9.52 11.91
C TYR A 290 -10.86 -9.05 11.49
N SER A 291 -11.64 -9.88 10.79
CA SER A 291 -12.94 -9.50 10.24
C SER A 291 -13.99 -9.18 11.32
N SER A 292 -13.92 -9.82 12.48
CA SER A 292 -14.85 -9.56 13.60
C SER A 292 -14.47 -8.33 14.42
N SER A 293 -13.23 -7.84 14.29
CA SER A 293 -12.75 -6.68 15.01
C SER A 293 -13.05 -5.39 14.25
N LYS A 294 -13.73 -4.44 14.89
CA LYS A 294 -14.11 -3.18 14.25
C LYS A 294 -12.89 -2.38 13.76
N SER A 295 -11.83 -2.32 14.56
CA SER A 295 -10.62 -1.55 14.23
C SER A 295 -9.68 -2.30 13.28
N MET A 296 -9.54 -3.62 13.44
CA MET A 296 -8.61 -4.37 12.60
C MET A 296 -9.18 -4.73 11.22
N ASN A 297 -10.51 -4.81 11.06
CA ASN A 297 -11.11 -5.29 9.81
C ASN A 297 -10.68 -4.43 8.61
N ILE A 298 -10.79 -3.11 8.74
CA ILE A 298 -10.43 -2.17 7.65
C ILE A 298 -8.94 -2.29 7.35
N ALA A 299 -8.08 -2.14 8.37
CA ALA A 299 -6.62 -2.23 8.19
C ALA A 299 -6.17 -3.57 7.59
N ALA A 300 -6.74 -4.70 8.04
CA ALA A 300 -6.43 -6.02 7.50
C ALA A 300 -6.96 -6.22 6.08
N SER A 301 -8.14 -5.68 5.77
CA SER A 301 -8.73 -5.74 4.43
C SER A 301 -7.88 -4.95 3.43
N GLU A 302 -7.48 -3.73 3.77
CA GLU A 302 -6.64 -2.92 2.92
C GLU A 302 -5.23 -3.49 2.79
N LEU A 303 -4.64 -4.03 3.87
CA LEU A 303 -3.37 -4.75 3.79
C LEU A 303 -3.42 -5.96 2.86
N LEU A 304 -4.53 -6.71 2.88
CA LEU A 304 -4.71 -7.85 1.98
C LEU A 304 -4.78 -7.39 0.52
N LYS A 305 -5.52 -6.31 0.23
CA LYS A 305 -5.59 -5.73 -1.12
C LYS A 305 -4.21 -5.29 -1.62
N ASP A 306 -3.49 -4.54 -0.78
CA ASP A 306 -2.14 -4.03 -1.07
C ASP A 306 -1.15 -5.18 -1.31
N ALA A 307 -1.18 -6.21 -0.47
CA ALA A 307 -0.33 -7.40 -0.62
C ALA A 307 -0.60 -8.16 -1.92
N ARG A 308 -1.88 -8.33 -2.30
CA ARG A 308 -2.23 -9.00 -3.56
C ARG A 308 -1.81 -8.20 -4.78
N ARG A 309 -2.03 -6.88 -4.76
CA ARG A 309 -1.57 -5.98 -5.83
C ARG A 309 -0.06 -6.01 -5.98
N THR A 310 0.67 -5.86 -4.88
CA THR A 310 2.15 -5.90 -4.85
C THR A 310 2.69 -7.23 -5.37
N ALA A 311 2.05 -8.35 -5.02
CA ALA A 311 2.42 -9.66 -5.57
C ALA A 311 2.18 -9.72 -7.09
N ALA A 312 1.03 -9.23 -7.56
CA ALA A 312 0.72 -9.18 -8.99
C ALA A 312 1.73 -8.33 -9.78
N ASP A 313 2.04 -7.14 -9.28
CA ASP A 313 3.03 -6.23 -9.84
C ASP A 313 4.41 -6.87 -9.93
N ALA A 314 4.90 -7.45 -8.82
CA ALA A 314 6.21 -8.09 -8.79
C ALA A 314 6.31 -9.25 -9.80
N TRP A 315 5.27 -10.10 -9.87
CA TRP A 315 5.20 -11.17 -10.87
C TRP A 315 5.16 -10.65 -12.29
N ASN A 316 4.38 -9.60 -12.57
CA ASN A 316 4.30 -9.00 -13.90
C ASN A 316 5.65 -8.41 -14.33
N LEU A 317 6.31 -7.64 -13.46
CA LEU A 317 7.64 -7.07 -13.74
C LEU A 317 8.70 -8.15 -13.97
N MET A 318 8.68 -9.25 -13.21
CA MET A 318 9.58 -10.39 -13.48
C MET A 318 9.31 -11.00 -14.86
N GLY A 319 8.03 -11.15 -15.24
CA GLY A 319 7.65 -11.63 -16.56
C GLY A 319 8.22 -10.78 -17.68
N ILE A 320 8.15 -9.45 -17.56
CA ILE A 320 8.73 -8.50 -18.53
C ILE A 320 10.25 -8.69 -18.65
N LEU A 321 10.95 -8.85 -17.52
CA LEU A 321 12.40 -9.06 -17.53
C LEU A 321 12.80 -10.40 -18.17
N HIS A 322 12.10 -11.48 -17.84
CA HIS A 322 12.34 -12.80 -18.45
C HIS A 322 12.06 -12.78 -19.94
N GLU A 323 10.96 -12.16 -20.35
CA GLU A 323 10.62 -12.04 -21.77
C GLU A 323 11.67 -11.23 -22.53
N THR A 324 12.17 -10.14 -21.95
CA THR A 324 13.22 -9.32 -22.57
C THR A 324 14.50 -10.12 -22.80
N GLN A 325 14.83 -11.06 -21.92
CA GLN A 325 16.05 -11.87 -22.00
C GLN A 325 15.89 -13.13 -22.87
N GLU A 326 14.77 -13.83 -22.72
CA GLU A 326 14.53 -15.15 -23.30
C GLU A 326 13.66 -15.07 -24.59
N GLY A 327 13.07 -13.91 -24.87
CA GLY A 327 12.19 -13.64 -25.99
C GLY A 327 10.71 -13.88 -25.69
N THR A 328 9.86 -13.54 -26.66
CA THR A 328 8.38 -13.62 -26.55
C THR A 328 7.83 -15.05 -26.39
N LYS A 329 8.69 -16.06 -26.52
CA LYS A 329 8.37 -17.48 -26.32
C LYS A 329 8.92 -18.01 -24.99
N SER A 330 9.27 -17.13 -24.06
CA SER A 330 9.75 -17.51 -22.74
C SER A 330 8.65 -18.20 -21.94
N ARG A 331 8.87 -19.47 -21.60
CA ARG A 331 7.98 -20.20 -20.68
C ARG A 331 8.05 -19.61 -19.26
N THR A 332 9.22 -19.11 -18.87
CA THR A 332 9.43 -18.45 -17.58
C THR A 332 8.57 -17.19 -17.47
N ALA A 333 8.59 -16.35 -18.50
CA ALA A 333 7.75 -15.15 -18.57
C ALA A 333 6.26 -15.49 -18.50
N LEU A 334 5.80 -16.51 -19.25
CA LEU A 334 4.41 -16.97 -19.18
C LEU A 334 4.02 -17.38 -17.76
N ASN A 335 4.87 -18.14 -17.06
CA ASN A 335 4.59 -18.54 -15.68
C ASN A 335 4.47 -17.33 -14.76
N CYS A 336 5.34 -16.33 -14.90
CA CYS A 336 5.26 -15.09 -14.14
C CYS A 336 3.96 -14.32 -14.42
N PHE A 337 3.58 -14.12 -15.70
CA PHE A 337 2.33 -13.44 -16.05
C PHE A 337 1.08 -14.21 -15.60
N GLU A 338 1.11 -15.55 -15.63
CA GLU A 338 0.02 -16.36 -15.07
C GLU A 338 -0.09 -16.15 -13.54
N HIS A 339 1.03 -16.03 -12.84
CA HIS A 339 1.01 -15.72 -11.40
C HIS A 339 0.48 -14.32 -11.12
N ALA A 340 0.86 -13.32 -11.93
CA ALA A 340 0.35 -11.96 -11.80
C ALA A 340 -1.17 -11.88 -11.97
N THR A 341 -1.70 -12.42 -13.07
CA THR A 341 -3.15 -12.47 -13.35
C THR A 341 -3.90 -13.28 -12.30
N ARG A 342 -3.27 -14.33 -11.75
CA ARG A 342 -3.84 -15.09 -10.64
C ARG A 342 -3.99 -14.25 -9.39
N TRP A 343 -3.07 -13.36 -9.04
CA TRP A 343 -3.24 -12.49 -7.87
C TRP A 343 -4.18 -11.30 -8.12
N ALA A 344 -4.34 -10.89 -9.37
CA ALA A 344 -5.13 -9.72 -9.74
C ALA A 344 -6.61 -10.01 -10.08
N SER A 345 -7.03 -11.27 -10.24
CA SER A 345 -8.39 -11.63 -10.70
C SER A 345 -9.35 -12.03 -9.57
N THR A 346 -10.65 -12.18 -9.86
CA THR A 346 -11.66 -12.71 -8.89
C THR A 346 -12.21 -14.11 -9.23
N GLY A 347 -11.71 -14.76 -10.29
CA GLY A 347 -12.29 -15.99 -10.83
C GLY A 347 -11.92 -17.29 -10.09
N ASN A 348 -12.88 -18.23 -10.02
CA ASN A 348 -12.60 -19.64 -9.75
C ASN A 348 -11.97 -20.27 -11.01
N LYS A 349 -10.93 -21.09 -10.82
CA LYS A 349 -10.22 -21.78 -11.93
C LYS A 349 -11.09 -22.70 -12.78
N ASP A 350 -12.27 -23.08 -12.29
CA ASP A 350 -13.13 -24.08 -12.93
C ASP A 350 -13.99 -23.50 -14.06
N ASP A 351 -14.18 -22.18 -14.10
CA ASP A 351 -14.76 -21.51 -15.27
C ASP A 351 -13.64 -21.18 -16.24
N ASN A 352 -13.80 -21.63 -17.50
CA ASN A 352 -12.89 -21.34 -18.62
C ASN A 352 -12.27 -19.94 -18.48
N ARG A 353 -10.92 -19.86 -18.48
CA ARG A 353 -10.10 -18.62 -18.26
C ARG A 353 -10.55 -17.42 -19.11
N SER A 354 -11.34 -17.64 -20.14
CA SER A 354 -11.99 -16.65 -21.01
C SER A 354 -12.83 -15.59 -20.27
N ASN A 355 -13.26 -15.83 -19.02
CA ASN A 355 -14.12 -14.91 -18.25
C ASN A 355 -13.43 -14.30 -17.01
N ALA A 356 -12.10 -14.19 -16.98
CA ALA A 356 -11.43 -13.58 -15.85
C ALA A 356 -11.76 -12.07 -15.71
N SER A 357 -12.26 -11.67 -14.54
CA SER A 357 -12.50 -10.27 -14.18
C SER A 357 -11.44 -9.76 -13.21
N PRO A 358 -11.11 -8.46 -13.23
CA PRO A 358 -10.28 -7.84 -12.21
C PRO A 358 -10.90 -8.04 -10.83
N ALA A 359 -10.06 -8.12 -9.80
CA ALA A 359 -10.54 -8.04 -8.44
C ALA A 359 -10.95 -6.60 -8.07
N ASP A 360 -11.87 -6.45 -7.12
CA ASP A 360 -12.43 -5.15 -6.69
C ASP A 360 -11.39 -4.09 -6.25
N TYR A 361 -10.16 -4.53 -5.98
CA TYR A 361 -9.04 -3.69 -5.53
C TYR A 361 -7.95 -3.49 -6.58
N ILE A 362 -8.09 -4.08 -7.76
CA ILE A 362 -7.18 -3.89 -8.88
C ILE A 362 -7.80 -2.86 -9.82
N LEU A 363 -7.03 -1.84 -10.16
CA LEU A 363 -7.44 -0.88 -11.17
C LEU A 363 -7.63 -1.57 -12.51
N GLU A 364 -8.65 -1.18 -13.26
CA GLU A 364 -8.90 -1.74 -14.59
C GLU A 364 -7.69 -1.55 -15.52
N SER A 365 -6.97 -0.43 -15.38
CA SER A 365 -5.71 -0.17 -16.09
C SER A 365 -4.65 -1.22 -15.81
N ASP A 366 -4.45 -1.57 -14.54
CA ASP A 366 -3.41 -2.49 -14.11
C ASP A 366 -3.78 -3.91 -14.53
N TRP A 367 -5.05 -4.27 -14.39
CA TRP A 367 -5.59 -5.53 -14.88
C TRP A 367 -5.33 -5.71 -16.38
N ASN A 368 -5.63 -4.69 -17.19
CA ASN A 368 -5.42 -4.75 -18.63
C ASN A 368 -3.93 -4.98 -18.96
N ILE A 369 -3.01 -4.32 -18.25
CA ILE A 369 -1.57 -4.55 -18.41
C ILE A 369 -1.19 -6.01 -18.10
N TYR A 370 -1.65 -6.55 -16.97
CA TYR A 370 -1.33 -7.93 -16.58
C TYR A 370 -1.91 -8.94 -17.56
N TRP A 371 -3.16 -8.73 -17.97
CA TRP A 371 -3.88 -9.62 -18.87
C TRP A 371 -3.30 -9.61 -20.28
N ASP A 372 -3.00 -8.43 -20.82
CA ASP A 372 -2.42 -8.27 -22.16
C ASP A 372 -1.04 -8.94 -22.25
N ASN A 373 -0.20 -8.78 -21.22
CA ASN A 373 1.10 -9.45 -21.17
C ASN A 373 0.96 -10.98 -21.16
N TYR A 374 0.04 -11.50 -20.34
CA TYR A 374 -0.25 -12.92 -20.26
C TYR A 374 -0.75 -13.49 -21.60
N GLU A 375 -1.82 -12.92 -22.18
CA GLU A 375 -2.43 -13.41 -23.41
C GLU A 375 -1.48 -13.32 -24.61
N ARG A 376 -0.65 -12.27 -24.67
CA ARG A 376 0.33 -12.08 -25.72
C ARG A 376 1.41 -13.16 -25.71
N VAL A 377 2.02 -13.46 -24.56
CA VAL A 377 3.05 -14.51 -24.45
C VAL A 377 2.45 -15.90 -24.64
N LYS A 378 1.26 -16.15 -24.08
CA LYS A 378 0.53 -17.40 -24.26
C LYS A 378 0.25 -17.69 -25.74
N SER A 379 -0.31 -16.71 -26.46
CA SER A 379 -0.59 -16.82 -27.89
C SER A 379 0.67 -17.06 -28.73
N ALA A 380 1.81 -16.48 -28.34
CA ALA A 380 3.08 -16.67 -29.03
C ALA A 380 3.66 -18.09 -28.84
N LEU A 381 3.44 -18.70 -27.68
CA LEU A 381 3.82 -20.07 -27.37
C LEU A 381 2.93 -21.08 -28.10
N GLU A 382 1.61 -20.91 -28.06
CA GLU A 382 0.66 -21.80 -28.75
C GLU A 382 0.93 -21.88 -30.26
N LYS A 383 1.18 -20.73 -30.91
CA LYS A 383 1.57 -20.68 -32.33
C LYS A 383 2.92 -21.32 -32.64
N SER A 384 3.78 -21.48 -31.64
CA SER A 384 5.08 -22.14 -31.80
C SER A 384 4.95 -23.66 -31.71
N ASP A 385 4.01 -24.17 -30.92
CA ASP A 385 3.78 -25.59 -30.73
C ASP A 385 3.00 -26.22 -31.90
N GLU A 386 2.30 -25.39 -32.70
CA GLU A 386 1.60 -25.80 -33.93
C GLU A 386 2.51 -25.98 -35.16
N LYS A 387 3.78 -25.56 -35.08
CA LYS A 387 4.76 -25.63 -36.18
C LYS A 387 5.77 -26.74 -35.96
#